data_AF-V9FU86-F1
#
_entry.id   AF-V9FU86-F1
#
_cell.length_a   1.000
_cell.length_b   1.000
_cell.length_c   1.000
_cell.angle_alpha   90.00
_cell.angle_beta   90.00
_cell.angle_gamma   90.00
#
_symmetry.space_group_name_H-M   'P 1'
#
loop_
_entity.id
_entity.type
_entity.pdbx_description
1 polymer ?
#
loop_
_entity_poly.entity_id
_entity_poly.type
_entity_poly.pdbx_seq_one_letter_code
_entity_poly.pdbx_strand_id
1 'polypeptide(L)'
;MMKAKSAVEYRTYRQDMLRLLGNDKKDPFFEYFDINWETCKEEWVDYHRDNFPHLNNHTNNRIESGWGKIKQLVDREDSIDELTSTLILLQEWSEEQYLEEFTSLGTRQTPDAEDAKDEELSTLALQVSPHAYRLVRDQYK
;
A
#
# COMPACT_ATOMS: atom_id res chain seq x y z
N MET A 1 0.66 0.34 11.64
CA MET A 1 -0.26 0.27 10.49
C MET A 1 -1.59 -0.27 11.00
N MET A 2 -2.68 0.46 10.81
CA MET A 2 -4.01 0.03 11.26
C MET A 2 -4.70 -0.72 10.13
N LYS A 3 -5.06 -1.97 10.42
CA LYS A 3 -5.61 -2.92 9.43
C LYS A 3 -7.10 -2.72 9.18
N ALA A 4 -7.52 -1.48 8.93
CA ALA A 4 -8.88 -1.19 8.52
C ALA A 4 -9.00 -1.34 7.00
N LYS A 5 -9.89 -2.22 6.54
CA LYS A 5 -10.17 -2.47 5.12
C LYS A 5 -11.23 -1.53 4.55
N SER A 6 -11.83 -0.68 5.37
CA SER A 6 -12.81 0.32 4.94
C SER A 6 -12.83 1.52 5.88
N ALA A 7 -13.37 2.64 5.38
CA ALA A 7 -13.62 3.84 6.18
C ALA A 7 -14.56 3.58 7.37
N VAL A 8 -15.50 2.63 7.24
CA VAL A 8 -16.41 2.26 8.33
C VAL A 8 -15.64 1.55 9.44
N GLU A 9 -14.83 0.57 9.08
CA GLU A 9 -14.00 -0.18 10.02
C GLU A 9 -13.00 0.73 10.76
N TYR A 10 -12.38 1.67 10.04
CA TYR A 10 -11.51 2.69 10.63
C TYR A 10 -12.23 3.55 11.67
N ARG A 11 -13.43 4.05 11.34
CA ARG A 11 -14.25 4.84 12.28
C ARG A 11 -14.58 4.02 13.53
N THR A 12 -14.92 2.74 13.37
CA THR A 12 -15.18 1.83 14.49
C THR A 12 -13.96 1.73 15.40
N TYR A 13 -12.76 1.47 14.86
CA TYR A 13 -11.54 1.38 15.66
C TYR A 13 -11.20 2.68 16.38
N ARG A 14 -11.33 3.83 15.71
CA ARG A 14 -11.12 5.14 16.32
C ARG A 14 -12.12 5.41 17.45
N GLN A 15 -13.37 4.96 17.29
CA GLN A 15 -14.42 5.15 18.27
C GLN A 15 -14.26 4.20 19.47
N ASP A 16 -13.80 2.97 19.23
CA ASP A 16 -13.39 2.03 20.28
C ASP A 16 -12.19 2.54 21.08
N MET A 17 -11.20 3.14 20.42
CA MET A 17 -10.08 3.81 21.08
C MET A 17 -10.57 4.92 22.01
N LEU A 18 -11.45 5.81 21.53
CA LEU A 18 -12.03 6.86 22.37
C LEU A 18 -12.83 6.27 23.55
N ARG A 19 -13.57 5.19 23.32
CA ARG A 19 -14.31 4.48 24.38
C ARG A 19 -13.38 3.90 25.45
N LEU A 20 -12.25 3.32 25.05
CA LEU A 20 -11.23 2.78 25.97
C LEU A 20 -10.56 3.87 26.81
N LEU A 21 -10.46 5.08 26.27
CA LEU A 21 -9.99 6.29 26.98
C LEU A 21 -11.09 6.96 27.82
N GLY A 22 -12.18 6.25 28.12
CA GLY A 22 -13.28 6.78 28.94
C GLY A 22 -14.14 7.83 28.23
N ASN A 23 -14.12 7.86 26.89
CA ASN A 23 -14.72 8.89 26.05
C ASN A 23 -14.17 10.31 26.28
N ASP A 24 -12.96 10.42 26.86
CA ASP A 24 -12.29 11.70 27.04
C ASP A 24 -11.54 12.11 25.78
N LYS A 25 -12.04 13.13 25.10
CA LYS A 25 -11.38 13.69 23.91
C LYS A 25 -10.17 14.57 24.26
N LYS A 26 -10.01 14.93 25.54
CA LYS A 26 -8.85 15.68 26.05
C LYS A 26 -7.77 14.76 26.62
N ASP A 27 -7.98 13.44 26.52
CA ASP A 27 -6.93 12.50 26.87
C ASP A 27 -5.67 12.83 26.02
N PRO A 28 -4.49 12.96 26.64
CA PRO A 28 -3.27 13.34 25.92
C PRO A 28 -2.93 12.43 24.74
N PHE A 29 -3.27 11.14 24.84
CA PHE A 29 -3.07 10.20 23.74
C PHE A 29 -4.08 10.46 22.61
N PHE A 30 -5.35 10.73 22.93
CA PHE A 30 -6.35 11.04 21.91
C PHE A 30 -6.02 12.34 21.17
N GLU A 31 -5.62 13.39 21.88
CA GLU A 31 -5.19 14.65 21.27
C GLU A 31 -3.95 14.45 20.37
N TYR A 32 -2.96 13.70 20.85
CA TYR A 32 -1.79 13.37 20.04
C TYR A 32 -2.15 12.59 18.79
N PHE A 33 -3.03 11.58 18.91
CA PHE A 33 -3.50 10.80 17.79
C PHE A 33 -4.23 11.68 16.76
N ASP A 34 -5.12 12.56 17.21
CA ASP A 34 -5.92 13.41 16.31
C ASP A 34 -5.04 14.42 15.54
N ILE A 35 -4.01 14.96 16.20
CA ILE A 35 -3.11 15.93 15.57
C ILE A 35 -2.11 15.25 14.61
N ASN A 36 -1.55 14.10 15.00
CA ASN A 36 -0.38 13.54 14.32
C ASN A 36 -0.69 12.30 13.46
N TRP A 37 -1.72 11.53 13.81
CA TRP A 37 -2.06 10.28 13.12
C TRP A 37 -3.28 10.45 12.23
N GLU A 38 -4.36 11.07 12.72
CA GLU A 38 -5.57 11.29 11.90
C GLU A 38 -5.29 12.16 10.67
N THR A 39 -4.43 13.17 10.81
CA THR A 39 -4.06 14.11 9.73
C THR A 39 -3.29 13.43 8.59
N CYS A 40 -2.56 12.35 8.85
CA CYS A 40 -1.79 11.58 7.86
C CYS A 40 -2.32 10.15 7.65
N LYS A 41 -3.59 9.89 7.97
CA LYS A 41 -4.18 8.53 7.89
C LYS A 41 -4.05 7.83 6.54
N GLU A 42 -3.97 8.61 5.46
CA GLU A 42 -3.73 8.11 4.11
C GLU A 42 -2.40 7.33 4.00
N GLU A 43 -1.41 7.65 4.84
CA GLU A 43 -0.06 7.07 4.79
C GLU A 43 0.07 5.74 5.56
N TRP A 44 -0.84 5.43 6.48
CA TRP A 44 -0.67 4.32 7.44
C TRP A 44 -1.92 3.46 7.70
N VAL A 45 -3.08 3.81 7.13
CA VAL A 45 -4.31 3.02 7.19
C VAL A 45 -4.47 2.19 5.91
N ASP A 46 -4.69 0.87 6.06
CA ASP A 46 -4.65 -0.08 4.94
C ASP A 46 -5.55 0.31 3.76
N TYR A 47 -6.83 0.63 3.97
CA TYR A 47 -7.76 0.92 2.88
C TYR A 47 -7.44 2.17 2.05
N HIS A 48 -6.62 3.09 2.58
CA HIS A 48 -6.13 4.25 1.84
C HIS A 48 -4.89 3.93 1.00
N ARG A 49 -4.20 2.84 1.33
CA ARG A 49 -2.93 2.43 0.70
C ARG A 49 -3.08 1.36 -0.37
N ASP A 50 -4.31 0.90 -0.62
CA ASP A 50 -4.63 -0.13 -1.63
C ASP A 50 -4.19 0.26 -3.05
N ASN A 51 -4.04 1.56 -3.34
CA ASN A 51 -3.64 2.07 -4.66
C ASN A 51 -2.15 2.43 -4.77
N PHE A 52 -1.37 2.30 -3.69
CA PHE A 52 0.06 2.59 -3.72
C PHE A 52 0.86 1.31 -3.98
N PRO A 53 1.68 1.25 -5.05
CA PRO A 53 2.58 0.13 -5.26
C PRO A 53 3.62 0.12 -4.13
N HIS A 54 3.35 -0.66 -3.11
CA HIS A 54 4.20 -0.77 -1.93
C HIS A 54 5.44 -1.62 -2.20
N LEU A 55 5.67 -2.11 -3.43
CA LEU A 55 6.76 -3.04 -3.78
C LEU A 55 6.84 -4.23 -2.79
N ASN A 56 5.67 -4.70 -2.34
CA ASN A 56 5.47 -5.63 -1.24
C ASN A 56 6.09 -5.21 0.14
N ASN A 57 6.63 -4.01 0.31
CA ASN A 57 7.12 -3.45 1.58
C ASN A 57 5.98 -3.03 2.51
N HIS A 58 5.32 -4.02 3.09
CA HIS A 58 4.26 -3.84 4.09
C HIS A 58 4.79 -3.67 5.52
N THR A 59 6.07 -3.97 5.74
CA THR A 59 6.66 -4.06 7.08
C THR A 59 7.99 -3.35 7.17
N ASN A 60 8.19 -2.62 8.28
CA ASN A 60 9.42 -1.89 8.57
C ASN A 60 10.65 -2.82 8.53
N ASN A 61 10.50 -4.06 8.98
CA ASN A 61 11.56 -5.07 8.97
C ASN A 61 12.14 -5.32 7.57
N ARG A 62 11.33 -5.24 6.51
CA ARG A 62 11.82 -5.45 5.15
C ARG A 62 12.58 -4.23 4.61
N ILE A 63 12.09 -3.04 4.94
CA ILE A 63 12.79 -1.78 4.65
C ILE A 63 14.14 -1.76 5.37
N GLU A 64 14.15 -2.04 6.68
CA GLU A 64 15.37 -2.10 7.51
C GLU A 64 16.36 -3.16 7.00
N SER A 65 15.87 -4.34 6.57
CA SER A 65 16.72 -5.36 5.97
C SER A 65 17.34 -4.90 4.65
N GLY A 66 16.58 -4.20 3.79
CA GLY A 66 17.09 -3.58 2.57
C GLY A 66 18.19 -2.56 2.85
N TRP A 67 17.95 -1.63 3.78
CA TRP A 67 18.97 -0.67 4.23
C TRP A 67 20.21 -1.35 4.81
N GLY A 68 20.03 -2.45 5.54
CA GLY A 68 21.13 -3.25 6.09
C GLY A 68 22.04 -3.82 4.99
N LYS A 69 21.47 -4.29 3.88
CA LYS A 69 22.24 -4.80 2.73
C LYS A 69 22.95 -3.68 1.98
N ILE A 70 22.29 -2.54 1.78
CA ILE A 70 22.89 -1.37 1.10
C ILE A 70 24.16 -0.93 1.86
N LYS A 71 24.07 -0.81 3.19
CA LYS A 71 25.21 -0.46 4.05
C LYS A 71 26.37 -1.46 4.04
N GLN A 72 26.17 -2.68 3.52
CA GLN A 72 27.25 -3.66 3.32
C GLN A 72 27.95 -3.49 1.97
N LEU A 73 27.30 -2.84 1.01
CA LEU A 73 27.79 -2.63 -0.35
C LEU A 73 28.45 -1.27 -0.54
N VAL A 74 28.05 -0.27 0.26
CA VAL A 74 28.58 1.09 0.20
C VAL A 74 29.49 1.39 1.39
N ASP A 75 30.57 2.12 1.16
CA ASP A 75 31.47 2.63 2.19
C ASP A 75 31.26 4.12 2.45
N ARG A 76 31.82 4.63 3.55
CA ARG A 76 31.73 6.06 3.90
C ARG A 76 32.56 6.95 2.99
N GLU A 77 33.57 6.36 2.35
CA GLU A 77 34.48 7.02 1.43
C GLU A 77 33.91 7.14 0.02
N ASP A 78 32.82 6.43 -0.30
CA ASP A 78 32.14 6.53 -1.59
C ASP A 78 31.61 7.95 -1.83
N SER A 79 31.74 8.43 -3.06
CA SER A 79 31.21 9.73 -3.42
C SER A 79 29.68 9.73 -3.41
N ILE A 80 29.07 10.89 -3.16
CA ILE A 80 27.61 11.04 -3.19
C ILE A 80 27.03 10.61 -4.54
N ASP A 81 27.75 10.86 -5.64
CA ASP A 81 27.32 10.47 -6.98
C ASP A 81 27.30 8.94 -7.16
N GLU A 82 28.29 8.22 -6.64
CA GLU A 82 28.33 6.76 -6.64
C GLU A 82 27.23 6.15 -5.76
N LEU A 83 27.01 6.73 -4.57
CA LEU A 83 25.93 6.31 -3.66
C LEU A 83 24.55 6.51 -4.31
N THR A 84 24.35 7.67 -4.94
CA THR A 84 23.09 8.01 -5.61
C THR A 84 22.85 7.07 -6.80
N SER A 85 23.87 6.82 -7.61
CA SER A 85 23.78 5.89 -8.75
C SER A 85 23.45 4.47 -8.29
N THR A 86 24.07 4.01 -7.20
CA THR A 86 23.81 2.69 -6.62
C THR A 86 22.39 2.57 -6.09
N LEU A 87 21.88 3.62 -5.42
CA LEU A 87 20.51 3.66 -4.93
C LEU A 87 19.48 3.63 -6.07
N ILE A 88 19.72 4.39 -7.15
CA ILE A 88 18.85 4.39 -8.34
C ILE A 88 18.81 2.98 -8.96
N LEU A 89 19.97 2.35 -9.17
CA LEU A 89 20.05 1.00 -9.73
C LEU A 89 19.26 -0.02 -8.89
N LEU A 90 19.41 0.04 -7.56
CA LEU A 90 18.68 -0.87 -6.65
C LEU A 90 17.17 -0.61 -6.66
N GLN A 91 16.75 0.64 -6.80
CA GLN A 91 15.35 0.98 -6.96
C GLN A 91 14.79 0.44 -8.28
N GLU A 92 15.50 0.65 -9.39
CA GLU A 92 15.12 0.14 -10.72
C GLU A 92 14.93 -1.38 -10.69
N TRP A 93 15.88 -2.13 -10.11
CA TRP A 93 15.74 -3.58 -9.95
C TRP A 93 14.53 -4.00 -9.11
N SER A 94 14.24 -3.25 -8.03
CA SER A 94 13.07 -3.54 -7.21
C SER A 94 11.76 -3.26 -7.94
N GLU A 95 11.72 -2.24 -8.81
CA GLU A 95 10.56 -1.90 -9.62
C GLU A 95 10.36 -2.93 -10.75
N GLU A 96 11.44 -3.34 -11.42
CA GLU A 96 11.42 -4.40 -12.44
C GLU A 96 10.88 -5.71 -11.84
N GLN A 97 11.44 -6.15 -10.71
CA GLN A 97 10.97 -7.37 -10.04
C GLN A 97 9.49 -7.28 -9.65
N TYR A 98 9.05 -6.12 -9.16
CA TYR A 98 7.64 -5.90 -8.83
C TYR A 98 6.74 -5.94 -10.06
N LEU A 99 7.17 -5.34 -11.17
CA LEU A 99 6.45 -5.39 -12.44
C LEU A 99 6.39 -6.81 -13.00
N GLU A 100 7.46 -7.59 -12.91
CA GLU A 100 7.47 -9.00 -13.29
C GLU A 100 6.49 -9.81 -12.44
N GLU A 101 6.51 -9.66 -11.12
CA GLU A 101 5.54 -10.31 -10.21
C GLU A 101 4.10 -9.89 -10.56
N PHE A 102 3.87 -8.60 -10.77
CA PHE A 102 2.55 -8.04 -11.12
C PHE A 102 2.05 -8.54 -12.48
N THR A 103 2.92 -8.66 -13.48
CA THR A 103 2.58 -9.07 -14.84
C THR A 103 2.59 -10.59 -15.06
N SER A 104 3.18 -11.35 -14.12
CA SER A 104 3.24 -12.80 -14.18
C SER A 104 1.84 -13.44 -14.28
N LEU A 105 1.72 -14.50 -15.08
CA LEU A 105 0.46 -15.19 -15.31
C LEU A 105 -0.06 -15.80 -13.99
N GLY A 106 -1.22 -15.36 -13.52
CA GLY A 106 -1.87 -15.84 -12.28
C GLY A 106 -2.20 -14.76 -11.25
N THR A 107 -1.71 -13.53 -11.41
CA THR A 107 -2.04 -12.37 -10.56
C THR A 107 -3.21 -11.52 -11.08
N ARG A 108 -3.57 -11.67 -12.37
CA ARG A 108 -4.73 -11.03 -13.00
C ARG A 108 -6.01 -11.73 -12.56
N GLN A 109 -7.03 -10.97 -12.18
CA GLN A 109 -8.33 -11.55 -11.86
C GLN A 109 -8.93 -12.17 -13.13
N THR A 110 -9.35 -13.43 -13.03
CA THR A 110 -10.33 -13.96 -13.98
C THR A 110 -11.64 -13.20 -13.77
N PRO A 111 -12.29 -12.70 -14.85
CA PRO A 111 -13.59 -12.04 -14.71
C PRO A 111 -14.57 -12.95 -13.98
N ASP A 112 -15.44 -12.36 -13.14
CA ASP A 112 -16.52 -13.10 -12.47
C ASP A 112 -17.37 -13.81 -13.55
N ALA A 113 -17.89 -15.01 -13.26
CA ALA A 113 -18.62 -15.81 -14.25
C ALA A 113 -19.83 -15.09 -14.90
N GLU A 114 -20.40 -14.10 -14.20
CA GLU A 114 -21.47 -13.24 -14.75
C GLU A 114 -20.94 -12.17 -15.70
N ASP A 115 -19.79 -11.57 -15.38
CA ASP A 115 -19.17 -10.52 -16.19
C ASP A 115 -18.39 -11.13 -17.37
N ALA A 116 -18.02 -12.42 -17.30
CA ALA A 116 -17.39 -13.18 -18.37
C ALA A 116 -18.26 -13.33 -19.64
N LYS A 117 -19.56 -13.00 -19.53
CA LYS A 117 -20.50 -12.94 -20.65
C LYS A 117 -20.34 -11.66 -21.48
N ASP A 118 -19.76 -10.62 -20.88
CA ASP A 118 -19.48 -9.34 -21.52
C ASP A 118 -18.02 -9.32 -22.00
N GLU A 119 -17.83 -9.18 -23.31
CA GLU A 119 -16.52 -9.21 -23.95
C GLU A 119 -15.64 -8.01 -23.56
N GLU A 120 -16.26 -6.85 -23.33
CA GLU A 120 -15.55 -5.62 -22.91
C GLU A 120 -15.10 -5.75 -21.45
N LEU A 121 -15.97 -6.18 -20.54
CA LEU A 121 -15.61 -6.41 -19.14
C LEU A 121 -14.58 -7.54 -19.00
N SER A 122 -14.68 -8.59 -19.81
CA SER A 122 -13.70 -9.68 -19.81
C SER A 122 -12.31 -9.22 -20.24
N THR A 123 -12.26 -8.42 -21.32
CA THR A 123 -11.00 -7.83 -21.79
C THR A 123 -10.42 -6.88 -20.76
N LEU A 124 -11.28 -6.06 -20.14
CA LEU A 124 -10.88 -5.12 -19.10
C LEU A 124 -10.31 -5.83 -17.88
N ALA A 125 -10.95 -6.91 -17.39
CA ALA A 125 -10.48 -7.71 -16.25
C ALA A 125 -9.06 -8.25 -16.43
N LEU A 126 -8.67 -8.53 -17.68
CA LEU A 126 -7.33 -8.98 -18.03
C LEU A 126 -6.31 -7.85 -18.17
N GLN A 127 -6.76 -6.61 -18.35
CA GLN A 127 -5.88 -5.46 -18.64
C GLN A 127 -5.63 -4.58 -17.43
N VAL A 128 -6.55 -4.53 -16.46
CA VAL A 128 -6.47 -3.61 -15.32
C VAL A 128 -6.38 -4.34 -13.99
N SER A 129 -6.00 -3.61 -12.93
CA SER A 129 -5.96 -4.17 -11.59
C SER A 129 -7.37 -4.56 -11.09
N PRO A 130 -7.49 -5.50 -10.14
CA PRO A 130 -8.78 -5.84 -9.52
C PRO A 130 -9.55 -4.66 -8.92
N HIS A 131 -8.84 -3.62 -8.47
CA HIS A 131 -9.45 -2.40 -7.96
C HIS A 131 -10.05 -1.56 -9.09
N ALA A 132 -9.28 -1.27 -10.14
CA ALA A 132 -9.74 -0.52 -11.31
C ALA A 132 -10.89 -1.25 -12.03
N TYR A 133 -10.82 -2.58 -12.14
CA TYR A 133 -11.88 -3.39 -12.70
C TYR A 133 -13.20 -3.24 -11.93
N ARG A 134 -13.16 -3.33 -10.60
CA ARG A 134 -14.34 -3.16 -9.75
C ARG A 134 -14.98 -1.77 -9.91
N LEU A 135 -14.17 -0.71 -9.98
CA LEU A 135 -14.69 0.65 -10.18
C LEU A 135 -15.46 0.80 -11.48
N VAL A 136 -14.95 0.22 -12.59
CA VAL A 136 -15.62 0.29 -13.89
C VAL A 136 -16.85 -0.62 -13.90
N ARG A 137 -16.73 -1.83 -13.38
CA ARG A 137 -17.86 -2.77 -13.26
C ARG A 137 -19.03 -2.17 -12.48
N ASP A 138 -18.76 -1.48 -11.37
CA ASP A 138 -19.79 -0.85 -10.54
C ASP A 138 -20.51 0.30 -11.26
N GLN A 139 -19.89 0.92 -12.28
CA GLN A 139 -20.52 1.94 -13.13
C GLN A 139 -21.29 1.34 -14.32
N TYR A 140 -20.96 0.12 -14.72
CA TYR A 140 -21.60 -0.60 -15.82
C TYR A 140 -22.87 -1.37 -15.40
N LYS A 141 -23.15 -1.47 -14.09
CA LYS A 141 -24.39 -2.05 -13.53
C LYS A 141 -25.42 -0.99 -13.21
#